data_AF-A0A2D5W716-F1
#
_entry.id   AF-A0A2D5W716-F1
#
_cell.length_a   1.000
_cell.length_b   1.000
_cell.length_c   1.000
_cell.angle_alpha   90.00
_cell.angle_beta   90.00
_cell.angle_gamma   90.00
#
_symmetry.space_group_name_H-M   'P 1'
#
loop_
_entity.id
_entity.type
_entity.pdbx_description
1 polymer ?
#
loop_
_entity_poly.entity_id
_entity_poly.type
_entity_poly.pdbx_seq_one_letter_code
_entity_poly.pdbx_strand_id
1 'polypeptide(L)'
;MTQRDRIEDRQDELNAAHADLLAPASTARPASDDNTVLARMNQSKKGAQIDALYRGQWESTHDSQSEADLALCSHLAYWANGDAVQMDRLFRGSGLMRPKWDKRHHADGRKYGQGTIDQALSDFTPRGERIPPTDGPVRANGIAPDGDAAPSPSPHFGLHDVGNAERLLHHFGRDLHYVARWNRWLIWDGHRWKEDYTGKVMHLARKTAGMIWGEARALDPEAAQKLGKWAAQSHSLGRLKAMVELASTFQEIVLDPDDLDANAWLLTCGNGTLDLRTGELRESRRDDLCTKMTPVLYDPDALCPSWLIFLERVLPDSDTRGYLQRRVGYSLTGDTNERDFAVLWGGGKNGKSTFVETIQALLGDFSIVTPAASLMNQKHDTIRNDIAALKGARLVTAHESEQDRYLAEGLVKSLTGQDTIAARFLYGEMFRFKPVFKLWLHTNHAPLIRGTDDAIWDRLRLVPFTVRIPVEERDGGLGDRLRREELSGILTWAMQGCLDWQQHGLEPPPQVIA
;
A
#
# COMPACT_ATOMS: atom_id res chain seq x y z
N MET A 1 27.25 49.22 -8.54
CA MET A 1 26.22 48.25 -8.11
C MET A 1 26.78 46.87 -8.35
N THR A 2 27.07 46.16 -7.27
CA THR A 2 27.76 44.86 -7.31
C THR A 2 26.76 43.71 -7.43
N GLN A 3 27.23 42.53 -7.82
CA GLN A 3 26.40 41.34 -8.09
C GLN A 3 25.59 40.85 -6.86
N ARG A 4 25.92 41.33 -5.65
CA ARG A 4 25.12 41.15 -4.42
C ARG A 4 23.84 41.98 -4.41
N ASP A 5 23.89 43.23 -4.88
CA ASP A 5 22.75 44.14 -4.92
C ASP A 5 21.61 43.60 -5.82
N ARG A 6 21.95 42.81 -6.86
CA ARG A 6 20.96 42.19 -7.77
C ARG A 6 20.28 40.93 -7.23
N ILE A 7 20.78 40.34 -6.14
CA ILE A 7 20.19 39.13 -5.53
C ILE A 7 19.18 39.54 -4.46
N GLU A 8 19.48 40.58 -3.68
CA GLU A 8 18.55 41.12 -2.66
C GLU A 8 17.32 41.76 -3.33
N ASP A 9 17.50 42.57 -4.39
CA ASP A 9 16.38 43.16 -5.15
C ASP A 9 15.47 42.08 -5.78
N ARG A 10 16.04 40.94 -6.20
CA ARG A 10 15.27 39.81 -6.76
C ARG A 10 14.62 38.94 -5.68
N GLN A 11 15.16 38.92 -4.46
CA GLN A 11 14.59 38.19 -3.34
C GLN A 11 13.35 38.92 -2.81
N ASP A 12 13.37 40.26 -2.81
CA ASP A 12 12.22 41.08 -2.45
C ASP A 12 11.12 41.06 -3.54
N GLU A 13 11.49 41.04 -4.83
CA GLU A 13 10.55 40.78 -5.94
C GLU A 13 9.96 39.36 -5.90
N LEU A 14 10.74 38.34 -5.50
CA LEU A 14 10.23 36.97 -5.31
C LEU A 14 9.29 36.87 -4.09
N ASN A 15 9.61 37.57 -3.00
CA ASN A 15 8.77 37.61 -1.81
C ASN A 15 7.47 38.39 -2.04
N ALA A 16 7.50 39.45 -2.83
CA ALA A 16 6.31 40.20 -3.26
C ALA A 16 5.44 39.38 -4.24
N ALA A 17 6.04 38.66 -5.20
CA ALA A 17 5.32 37.76 -6.09
C ALA A 17 4.72 36.54 -5.35
N HIS A 18 5.40 36.04 -4.31
CA HIS A 18 4.86 35.00 -3.42
C HIS A 18 3.68 35.49 -2.56
N ALA A 19 3.59 36.79 -2.26
CA ALA A 19 2.47 37.37 -1.52
C ALA A 19 1.20 37.52 -2.40
N ASP A 20 1.36 37.85 -3.68
CA ASP A 20 0.23 37.99 -4.63
C ASP A 20 -0.24 36.65 -5.25
N LEU A 21 0.60 35.61 -5.25
CA LEU A 21 0.23 34.23 -5.66
C LEU A 21 -0.52 33.44 -4.57
N LEU A 22 -0.64 33.99 -3.36
CA LEU A 22 -1.36 33.40 -2.22
C LEU A 22 -2.72 34.06 -1.95
N ALA A 23 -3.40 34.54 -2.99
CA ALA A 23 -4.83 34.78 -2.95
C ALA A 23 -5.57 33.50 -3.38
N PRO A 24 -6.31 32.80 -2.49
CA PRO A 24 -6.93 31.53 -2.83
C PRO A 24 -8.20 31.76 -3.67
N ALA A 25 -8.16 31.39 -4.95
CA ALA A 25 -9.36 31.13 -5.75
C ALA A 25 -9.85 29.71 -5.43
N SER A 26 -10.87 29.67 -4.58
CA SER A 26 -11.63 28.52 -4.10
C SER A 26 -12.19 27.63 -5.21
N THR A 27 -11.77 26.37 -5.25
CA THR A 27 -12.55 25.23 -5.78
C THR A 27 -12.40 23.96 -4.92
N ALA A 28 -12.14 24.12 -3.62
CA ALA A 28 -12.39 23.04 -2.67
C ALA A 28 -13.88 23.08 -2.31
N ARG A 29 -14.57 21.92 -2.28
CA ARG A 29 -15.76 21.79 -1.42
C ARG A 29 -15.34 22.31 -0.03
N PRO A 30 -16.14 23.17 0.61
CA PRO A 30 -15.65 23.93 1.76
C PRO A 30 -15.15 22.95 2.82
N ALA A 31 -13.87 23.06 3.18
CA ALA A 31 -13.39 22.54 4.45
C ALA A 31 -14.39 23.04 5.48
N SER A 32 -15.04 22.14 6.22
CA SER A 32 -16.01 22.58 7.22
C SER A 32 -15.29 23.56 8.12
N ASP A 33 -15.80 24.79 8.23
CA ASP A 33 -15.20 25.84 9.09
C ASP A 33 -14.86 25.23 10.46
N ASP A 34 -13.72 25.60 11.04
CA ASP A 34 -13.23 25.03 12.31
C ASP A 34 -14.33 25.18 13.40
N ASN A 35 -15.13 26.26 13.36
CA ASN A 35 -16.31 26.43 14.24
C ASN A 35 -17.44 25.42 13.97
N THR A 36 -17.65 25.04 12.71
CA THR A 36 -18.63 24.01 12.31
C THR A 36 -18.20 22.63 12.81
N VAL A 37 -16.89 22.33 12.76
CA VAL A 37 -16.32 21.09 13.31
C VAL A 37 -16.54 21.04 14.83
N LEU A 38 -16.19 22.11 15.54
CA LEU A 38 -16.38 22.22 17.00
C LEU A 38 -17.86 22.14 17.39
N ALA A 39 -18.76 22.81 16.66
CA ALA A 39 -20.20 22.76 16.92
C ALA A 39 -20.76 21.33 16.77
N ARG A 40 -20.38 20.62 15.70
CA ARG A 40 -20.80 19.22 15.46
C ARG A 40 -20.21 18.25 16.49
N MET A 41 -18.95 18.47 16.85
CA MET A 41 -18.26 17.70 17.89
C MET A 41 -18.97 17.84 19.25
N ASN A 42 -19.34 19.06 19.63
CA ASN A 42 -20.06 19.36 20.88
C ASN A 42 -21.51 18.86 20.91
N GLN A 43 -22.17 18.77 19.75
CA GLN A 43 -23.53 18.22 19.63
C GLN A 43 -23.58 16.68 19.61
N SER A 44 -22.44 16.00 19.62
CA SER A 44 -22.38 14.55 19.58
C SER A 44 -22.76 13.89 20.92
N LYS A 45 -23.06 12.59 20.90
CA LYS A 45 -23.36 11.81 22.13
C LYS A 45 -22.24 11.86 23.18
N LYS A 46 -20.99 12.12 22.75
CA LYS A 46 -19.82 12.30 23.63
C LYS A 46 -19.39 13.77 23.76
N GLY A 47 -20.18 14.71 23.24
CA GLY A 47 -19.79 16.11 23.08
C GLY A 47 -19.36 16.78 24.38
N ALA A 48 -20.06 16.54 25.50
CA ALA A 48 -19.68 17.07 26.81
C ALA A 48 -18.31 16.56 27.30
N GLN A 49 -17.98 15.29 27.03
CA GLN A 49 -16.67 14.71 27.37
C GLN A 49 -15.57 15.30 26.48
N ILE A 50 -15.84 15.47 25.19
CA ILE A 50 -14.87 16.01 24.23
C ILE A 50 -14.64 17.50 24.49
N ASP A 51 -15.67 18.27 24.85
CA ASP A 51 -15.56 19.70 25.20
C ASP A 51 -14.76 19.90 26.49
N ALA A 52 -14.95 19.06 27.52
CA ALA A 52 -14.14 19.08 28.73
C ALA A 52 -12.64 18.82 28.41
N LEU A 53 -12.37 17.81 27.56
CA LEU A 53 -11.02 17.50 27.09
C LEU A 53 -10.42 18.64 26.26
N TYR A 54 -11.20 19.23 25.35
CA TYR A 54 -10.79 20.37 24.52
C TYR A 54 -10.48 21.62 25.35
N ARG A 55 -11.16 21.81 26.48
CA ARG A 55 -10.86 22.89 27.45
C ARG A 55 -9.68 22.59 28.37
N GLY A 56 -9.03 21.43 28.20
CA GLY A 56 -7.87 21.02 28.97
C GLY A 56 -8.19 20.39 30.33
N GLN A 57 -9.41 19.89 30.55
CA GLN A 57 -9.80 19.18 31.77
C GLN A 57 -9.56 17.68 31.59
N TRP A 58 -8.32 17.22 31.77
CA TRP A 58 -7.92 15.83 31.46
C TRP A 58 -7.55 15.02 32.70
N GLU A 59 -7.21 15.68 33.81
CA GLU A 59 -6.58 15.09 35.00
C GLU A 59 -7.44 14.06 35.72
N SER A 60 -8.77 14.09 35.52
CA SER A 60 -9.72 13.13 36.09
C SER A 60 -10.03 11.94 35.18
N THR A 61 -9.56 11.96 33.93
CA THR A 61 -9.98 11.00 32.89
C THR A 61 -8.82 10.31 32.17
N HIS A 62 -7.59 10.84 32.28
CA HIS A 62 -6.40 10.31 31.61
C HIS A 62 -5.22 10.29 32.57
N ASP A 63 -4.38 9.26 32.47
CA ASP A 63 -3.24 9.05 33.38
C ASP A 63 -2.07 10.01 33.07
N SER A 64 -2.05 10.59 31.86
CA SER A 64 -1.06 11.58 31.47
C SER A 64 -1.59 12.58 30.45
N GLN A 65 -1.01 13.78 30.42
CA GLN A 65 -1.36 14.80 29.44
C GLN A 65 -1.04 14.39 28.00
N SER A 66 -0.03 13.55 27.79
CA SER A 66 0.29 13.02 26.44
C SER A 66 -0.76 12.02 25.94
N GLU A 67 -1.41 11.28 26.86
CA GLU A 67 -2.56 10.44 26.53
C GLU A 67 -3.79 11.30 26.18
N ALA A 68 -4.01 12.38 26.93
CA ALA A 68 -5.05 13.36 26.64
C ALA A 68 -4.87 14.06 25.27
N ASP A 69 -3.63 14.41 24.91
CA ASP A 69 -3.29 14.98 23.61
C ASP A 69 -3.71 14.04 22.46
N LEU A 70 -3.36 12.75 22.57
CA LEU A 70 -3.68 11.74 21.56
C LEU A 70 -5.19 11.44 21.49
N ALA A 71 -5.86 11.39 22.64
CA ALA A 71 -7.31 11.22 22.72
C ALA A 71 -8.04 12.38 22.02
N LEU A 72 -7.60 13.62 22.24
CA LEU A 72 -8.17 14.78 21.54
C LEU A 72 -7.89 14.72 20.03
N CYS A 73 -6.67 14.41 19.61
CA CYS A 73 -6.33 14.23 18.19
C CYS A 73 -7.16 13.12 17.52
N SER A 74 -7.49 12.04 18.23
CA SER A 74 -8.35 10.97 17.69
C SER A 74 -9.78 11.45 17.46
N HIS A 75 -10.32 12.28 18.36
CA HIS A 75 -11.61 12.93 18.14
C HIS A 75 -11.55 13.93 16.98
N LEU A 76 -10.50 14.73 16.88
CA LEU A 76 -10.31 15.68 15.79
C LEU A 76 -10.15 14.99 14.44
N ALA A 77 -9.46 13.84 14.37
CA ALA A 77 -9.35 13.04 13.16
C ALA A 77 -10.73 12.63 12.62
N TYR A 78 -11.63 12.20 13.52
CA TYR A 78 -13.00 11.85 13.17
C TYR A 78 -13.82 13.05 12.65
N TRP A 79 -13.72 14.21 13.31
CA TRP A 79 -14.55 15.37 13.00
C TRP A 79 -14.02 16.26 11.87
N ALA A 80 -12.70 16.27 11.67
CA ALA A 80 -12.01 16.92 10.54
C ALA A 80 -11.85 15.97 9.33
N ASN A 81 -12.47 14.78 9.38
CA ASN A 81 -12.39 13.75 8.35
C ASN A 81 -10.95 13.45 7.87
N GLY A 82 -10.01 13.41 8.81
CA GLY A 82 -8.60 13.12 8.53
C GLY A 82 -7.79 14.27 7.95
N ASP A 83 -8.32 15.50 7.87
CA ASP A 83 -7.52 16.67 7.48
C ASP A 83 -6.51 17.04 8.59
N ALA A 84 -5.27 16.60 8.40
CA ALA A 84 -4.16 16.82 9.32
C ALA A 84 -3.90 18.31 9.63
N VAL A 85 -4.11 19.20 8.65
CA VAL A 85 -3.88 20.64 8.81
C VAL A 85 -4.99 21.26 9.66
N GLN A 86 -6.24 20.85 9.42
CA GLN A 86 -7.37 21.25 10.25
C GLN A 86 -7.27 20.71 11.68
N MET A 87 -6.80 19.47 11.85
CA MET A 87 -6.53 18.89 13.17
C MET A 87 -5.47 19.70 13.95
N ASP A 88 -4.38 20.11 13.32
CA ASP A 88 -3.35 20.94 13.97
C ASP A 88 -3.90 22.31 14.39
N ARG A 89 -4.67 22.98 13.53
CA ARG A 89 -5.32 24.26 13.87
C ARG A 89 -6.28 24.13 15.04
N LEU A 90 -7.13 23.11 15.03
CA LEU A 90 -8.09 22.84 16.12
C LEU A 90 -7.38 22.47 17.42
N PHE A 91 -6.30 21.67 17.37
CA PHE A 91 -5.55 21.32 18.57
C PHE A 91 -4.87 22.55 19.19
N ARG A 92 -4.32 23.45 18.37
CA ARG A 92 -3.71 24.71 18.83
C ARG A 92 -4.72 25.65 19.52
N GLY A 93 -6.00 25.53 19.20
CA GLY A 93 -7.10 26.25 19.86
C GLY A 93 -7.59 25.60 21.15
N SER A 94 -7.03 24.46 21.57
CA SER A 94 -7.44 23.73 22.78
C SER A 94 -6.65 24.15 24.02
N GLY A 95 -7.22 23.88 25.20
CA GLY A 95 -6.53 24.02 26.49
C GLY A 95 -5.40 23.01 26.73
N LEU A 96 -5.21 22.04 25.81
CA LEU A 96 -4.11 21.06 25.84
C LEU A 96 -2.85 21.54 25.11
N MET A 97 -2.89 22.69 24.43
CA MET A 97 -1.75 23.20 23.66
C MET A 97 -0.56 23.57 24.56
N ARG A 98 0.65 23.12 24.19
CA ARG A 98 1.89 23.31 24.96
C ARG A 98 3.09 23.63 24.06
N PRO A 99 4.15 24.30 24.58
CA PRO A 99 5.39 24.51 23.81
C PRO A 99 6.05 23.23 23.30
N LYS A 100 5.78 22.08 23.96
CA LYS A 100 6.23 20.76 23.52
C LYS A 100 5.69 20.39 22.13
N TRP A 101 4.51 20.88 21.76
CA TRP A 101 3.85 20.61 20.47
C TRP A 101 4.76 20.88 19.27
N ASP A 102 5.53 21.97 19.33
CA ASP A 102 6.43 22.40 18.26
C ASP A 102 7.89 21.92 18.44
N LYS A 103 8.20 21.16 19.48
CA LYS A 103 9.55 20.62 19.71
C LYS A 103 9.78 19.34 18.91
N ARG A 104 10.98 19.20 18.34
CA ARG A 104 11.45 17.94 17.73
C ARG A 104 11.51 16.86 18.79
N HIS A 105 10.88 15.73 18.51
CA HIS A 105 10.67 14.66 19.50
C HIS A 105 10.94 13.26 18.95
N HIS A 106 11.08 13.12 17.64
CA HIS A 106 11.29 11.86 16.94
C HIS A 106 12.68 11.84 16.27
N ALA A 107 13.27 10.66 16.12
CA ALA A 107 14.60 10.47 15.52
C ALA A 107 14.66 10.87 14.03
N ASP A 108 13.50 10.93 13.37
CA ASP A 108 13.31 11.39 11.98
C ASP A 108 13.15 12.92 11.85
N GLY A 109 13.26 13.66 12.95
CA GLY A 109 13.16 15.13 12.96
C GLY A 109 11.75 15.70 13.10
N ARG A 110 10.70 14.85 13.20
CA ARG A 110 9.32 15.32 13.39
C ARG A 110 9.10 15.99 14.75
N LYS A 111 8.18 16.97 14.74
CA LYS A 111 7.67 17.63 15.96
C LYS A 111 6.73 16.70 16.72
N TYR A 112 6.62 16.87 18.04
CA TYR A 112 5.70 16.10 18.88
C TYR A 112 4.25 16.16 18.39
N GLY A 113 3.76 17.35 18.03
CA GLY A 113 2.40 17.53 17.53
C GLY A 113 2.12 16.78 16.24
N GLN A 114 3.11 16.80 15.33
CA GLN A 114 3.03 16.07 14.07
C GLN A 114 3.00 14.56 14.29
N GLY A 115 3.85 14.02 15.17
CA GLY A 115 3.80 12.61 15.54
C GLY A 115 2.50 12.19 16.23
N THR A 116 1.87 13.09 17.00
CA THR A 116 0.59 12.83 17.67
C THR A 116 -0.58 12.81 16.68
N ILE A 117 -0.58 13.74 15.70
CA ILE A 117 -1.56 13.76 14.60
C ILE A 117 -1.38 12.53 13.70
N ASP A 118 -0.15 12.20 13.32
CA ASP A 118 0.14 11.02 12.50
C ASP A 118 -0.34 9.74 13.19
N GLN A 119 -0.14 9.62 14.50
CA GLN A 119 -0.63 8.50 15.30
C GLN A 119 -2.16 8.44 15.29
N ALA A 120 -2.85 9.57 15.51
CA ALA A 120 -4.31 9.61 15.47
C ALA A 120 -4.88 9.29 14.07
N LEU A 121 -4.18 9.69 13.01
CA LEU A 121 -4.55 9.38 11.62
C LEU A 121 -4.30 7.92 11.26
N SER A 122 -3.29 7.27 11.85
CA SER A 122 -3.02 5.86 11.62
C SER A 122 -4.16 4.94 12.09
N ASP A 123 -4.95 5.39 13.07
CA ASP A 123 -6.11 4.70 13.61
C ASP A 123 -7.45 5.23 13.03
N PHE A 124 -7.41 6.23 12.14
CA PHE A 124 -8.59 6.87 11.56
C PHE A 124 -9.01 6.24 10.23
N THR A 125 -10.31 5.94 10.08
CA THR A 125 -10.93 5.50 8.82
C THR A 125 -11.90 6.58 8.31
N PRO A 126 -11.74 7.10 7.07
CA PRO A 126 -12.65 8.11 6.51
C PRO A 126 -14.09 7.62 6.44
N ARG A 127 -15.06 8.54 6.56
CA ARG A 127 -16.47 8.20 6.33
C ARG A 127 -16.68 7.84 4.85
N GLY A 128 -16.82 6.55 4.56
CA GLY A 128 -17.54 6.08 3.38
C GLY A 128 -19.02 6.41 3.53
N GLU A 129 -19.63 6.94 2.47
CA GLU A 129 -21.07 7.16 2.39
C GLU A 129 -21.80 5.83 2.67
N ARG A 130 -22.68 5.83 3.68
CA ARG A 130 -23.62 4.73 3.92
C ARG A 130 -24.56 4.66 2.72
N ILE A 131 -24.41 3.64 1.87
CA ILE A 131 -25.49 3.19 1.00
C ILE A 131 -26.60 2.67 1.93
N PRO A 132 -27.84 3.19 1.87
CA PRO A 132 -28.94 2.66 2.67
C PRO A 132 -29.31 1.25 2.16
N PRO A 133 -29.73 0.32 3.03
CA PRO A 133 -30.32 -0.92 2.57
C PRO A 133 -31.61 -0.58 1.81
N THR A 134 -31.67 -0.97 0.54
CA THR A 134 -32.90 -0.89 -0.25
C THR A 134 -33.88 -1.95 0.24
N ASP A 135 -35.05 -1.49 0.67
CA ASP A 135 -36.22 -2.36 0.90
C ASP A 135 -36.55 -3.15 -0.39
N GLY A 136 -36.84 -4.45 -0.24
CA GLY A 136 -37.15 -5.38 -1.34
C GLY A 136 -38.48 -5.11 -2.06
N PRO A 137 -39.09 -6.06 -2.83
CA PRO A 137 -38.89 -7.52 -2.78
C PRO A 137 -38.87 -8.25 -4.15
N VAL A 138 -38.35 -9.48 -4.18
CA VAL A 138 -38.90 -10.56 -5.03
C VAL A 138 -38.88 -11.88 -4.26
N ARG A 139 -40.05 -12.51 -4.14
CA ARG A 139 -40.29 -13.83 -3.55
C ARG A 139 -40.27 -14.93 -4.63
N ALA A 140 -40.10 -16.16 -4.12
CA ALA A 140 -40.36 -17.52 -4.68
C ALA A 140 -39.06 -18.28 -4.99
N ASN A 141 -38.78 -19.51 -4.51
CA ASN A 141 -39.49 -20.54 -3.73
C ASN A 141 -38.40 -21.27 -2.89
N GLY A 142 -38.58 -21.59 -1.61
CA GLY A 142 -39.36 -22.74 -1.17
C GLY A 142 -38.45 -23.79 -0.51
N ILE A 143 -37.95 -23.52 0.70
CA ILE A 143 -37.51 -24.52 1.70
C ILE A 143 -37.97 -23.98 3.06
N ALA A 144 -38.69 -24.80 3.83
CA ALA A 144 -39.25 -24.44 5.13
C ALA A 144 -38.15 -24.15 6.17
N PRO A 145 -38.36 -23.24 7.15
CA PRO A 145 -37.40 -23.04 8.22
C PRO A 145 -37.60 -24.13 9.28
N ASP A 146 -36.60 -24.98 9.45
CA ASP A 146 -36.50 -25.85 10.62
C ASP A 146 -36.26 -25.02 11.88
N GLY A 147 -36.78 -25.56 12.98
CA GLY A 147 -37.03 -24.90 14.25
C GLY A 147 -35.84 -24.24 14.94
N ASP A 148 -36.21 -23.36 15.87
CA ASP A 148 -35.39 -22.76 16.92
C ASP A 148 -34.22 -23.65 17.38
N ALA A 149 -33.05 -23.44 16.79
CA ALA A 149 -31.79 -23.92 17.36
C ALA A 149 -31.43 -23.00 18.53
N ALA A 150 -31.48 -23.53 19.75
CA ALA A 150 -30.95 -22.89 20.94
C ALA A 150 -29.52 -22.34 20.67
N PRO A 151 -29.12 -21.20 21.26
CA PRO A 151 -27.78 -20.68 21.09
C PRO A 151 -26.76 -21.75 21.53
N SER A 152 -25.87 -22.11 20.61
CA SER A 152 -24.76 -23.03 20.87
C SER A 152 -24.03 -22.60 22.15
N PRO A 153 -23.65 -23.54 23.05
CA PRO A 153 -22.91 -23.18 24.25
C PRO A 153 -21.62 -22.46 23.86
N SER A 154 -21.36 -21.31 24.49
CA SER A 154 -20.12 -20.58 24.29
C SER A 154 -18.93 -21.51 24.55
N PRO A 155 -17.87 -21.47 23.73
CA PRO A 155 -16.74 -22.37 23.89
C PRO A 155 -16.13 -22.23 25.29
N HIS A 156 -15.91 -23.35 25.96
CA HIS A 156 -15.23 -23.39 27.26
C HIS A 156 -13.72 -23.40 27.05
N PHE A 157 -13.06 -22.30 27.42
CA PHE A 157 -11.61 -22.20 27.37
C PHE A 157 -10.97 -22.52 28.73
N GLY A 158 -9.85 -23.23 28.69
CA GLY A 158 -9.10 -23.58 29.90
C GLY A 158 -8.51 -22.37 30.64
N LEU A 159 -8.33 -22.50 31.96
CA LEU A 159 -7.67 -21.48 32.81
C LEU A 159 -6.15 -21.72 32.85
N HIS A 160 -5.54 -21.72 31.66
CA HIS A 160 -4.11 -21.88 31.42
C HIS A 160 -3.71 -21.10 30.17
N ASP A 161 -2.41 -20.95 29.92
CA ASP A 161 -1.92 -20.07 28.84
C ASP A 161 -2.33 -20.56 27.44
N VAL A 162 -2.48 -21.88 27.23
CA VAL A 162 -3.07 -22.42 25.99
C VAL A 162 -4.53 -21.97 25.82
N GLY A 163 -5.32 -21.95 26.90
CA GLY A 163 -6.70 -21.48 26.84
C GLY A 163 -6.78 -19.98 26.54
N ASN A 164 -5.79 -19.20 27.01
CA ASN A 164 -5.65 -17.81 26.61
C ASN A 164 -5.32 -17.65 25.12
N ALA A 165 -4.49 -18.51 24.55
CA ALA A 165 -4.21 -18.52 23.11
C ALA A 165 -5.47 -18.90 22.30
N GLU A 166 -6.21 -19.94 22.72
CA GLU A 166 -7.50 -20.32 22.12
C GLU A 166 -8.50 -19.17 22.17
N ARG A 167 -8.55 -18.41 23.27
CA ARG A 167 -9.38 -17.20 23.41
C ARG A 167 -8.98 -16.12 22.41
N LEU A 168 -7.69 -15.87 22.26
CA LEU A 168 -7.16 -14.89 21.31
C LEU A 168 -7.59 -15.26 19.88
N LEU A 169 -7.44 -16.53 19.50
CA LEU A 169 -7.81 -17.02 18.18
C LEU A 169 -9.33 -17.07 17.96
N HIS A 170 -10.10 -17.39 18.99
CA HIS A 170 -11.56 -17.34 18.92
C HIS A 170 -12.07 -15.94 18.61
N HIS A 171 -11.50 -14.90 19.24
CA HIS A 171 -11.94 -13.53 19.05
C HIS A 171 -11.33 -12.85 17.82
N PHE A 172 -10.08 -13.15 17.50
CA PHE A 172 -9.28 -12.39 16.53
C PHE A 172 -8.54 -13.26 15.52
N GLY A 173 -8.60 -14.58 15.62
CA GLY A 173 -7.83 -15.50 14.78
C GLY A 173 -8.12 -15.38 13.29
N ARG A 174 -9.34 -14.94 12.91
CA ARG A 174 -9.66 -14.64 11.50
C ARG A 174 -8.83 -13.51 10.91
N ASP A 175 -8.29 -12.62 11.74
CA ASP A 175 -7.50 -11.46 11.30
C ASP A 175 -6.01 -11.64 11.59
N LEU A 176 -5.59 -12.85 11.95
CA LEU A 176 -4.22 -13.15 12.35
C LEU A 176 -3.68 -14.36 11.61
N HIS A 177 -2.50 -14.20 11.03
CA HIS A 177 -1.67 -15.31 10.59
C HIS A 177 -0.27 -15.19 11.17
N TYR A 178 0.43 -16.30 11.25
CA TYR A 178 1.84 -16.34 11.65
C TYR A 178 2.66 -17.08 10.60
N VAL A 179 3.77 -16.46 10.18
CA VAL A 179 4.68 -17.03 9.20
C VAL A 179 5.96 -17.44 9.93
N ALA A 180 6.05 -18.74 10.26
CA ALA A 180 7.13 -19.28 11.10
C ALA A 180 8.52 -19.06 10.49
N ARG A 181 8.66 -19.23 9.17
CA ARG A 181 9.92 -19.02 8.43
C ARG A 181 10.42 -17.57 8.49
N TRP A 182 9.53 -16.61 8.71
CA TRP A 182 9.88 -15.19 8.88
C TRP A 182 9.98 -14.79 10.34
N ASN A 183 9.44 -15.61 11.25
CA ASN A 183 9.16 -15.24 12.64
C ASN A 183 8.40 -13.90 12.71
N ARG A 184 7.28 -13.82 11.97
CA ARG A 184 6.46 -12.61 11.83
C ARG A 184 4.98 -12.94 11.89
N TRP A 185 4.24 -12.03 12.51
CA TRP A 185 2.79 -12.01 12.46
C TRP A 185 2.32 -11.20 11.26
N LEU A 186 1.25 -11.66 10.62
CA LEU A 186 0.49 -10.94 9.62
C LEU A 186 -0.89 -10.61 10.19
N ILE A 187 -1.36 -9.40 9.90
CA ILE A 187 -2.65 -8.90 10.36
C ILE A 187 -3.45 -8.43 9.16
N TRP A 188 -4.72 -8.82 9.12
CA TRP A 188 -5.65 -8.32 8.12
C TRP A 188 -5.93 -6.83 8.34
N ASP A 189 -5.73 -6.02 7.31
CA ASP A 189 -5.96 -4.56 7.35
C ASP A 189 -7.29 -4.12 6.73
N GLY A 190 -8.09 -5.08 6.24
CA GLY A 190 -9.33 -4.82 5.49
C GLY A 190 -9.22 -5.23 4.02
N HIS A 191 -8.01 -5.17 3.44
CA HIS A 191 -7.76 -5.46 2.03
C HIS A 191 -6.68 -6.51 1.80
N ARG A 192 -5.70 -6.61 2.71
CA ARG A 192 -4.55 -7.51 2.60
C ARG A 192 -4.00 -7.93 3.97
N TRP A 193 -3.07 -8.86 3.94
CA TRP A 193 -2.26 -9.25 5.08
C TRP A 193 -1.00 -8.40 5.16
N LYS A 194 -0.81 -7.71 6.30
CA LYS A 194 0.34 -6.84 6.54
C LYS A 194 1.14 -7.33 7.74
N GLU A 195 2.47 -7.27 7.65
CA GLU A 195 3.33 -7.55 8.79
C GLU A 195 3.03 -6.63 10.00
N ASP A 196 2.98 -7.23 11.19
CA ASP A 196 2.79 -6.49 12.43
C ASP A 196 4.10 -5.82 12.89
N TYR A 197 4.26 -4.55 12.52
CA TYR A 197 5.34 -3.70 13.03
C TYR A 197 4.93 -2.82 14.21
N THR A 198 3.64 -2.80 14.57
CA THR A 198 3.10 -1.89 15.61
C THR A 198 2.84 -2.60 16.94
N GLY A 199 2.97 -3.93 16.97
CA GLY A 199 2.64 -4.74 18.14
C GLY A 199 1.12 -4.91 18.32
N LYS A 200 0.36 -4.83 17.23
CA LYS A 200 -1.11 -4.97 17.25
C LYS A 200 -1.53 -6.36 17.74
N VAL A 201 -0.76 -7.43 17.50
CA VAL A 201 -1.05 -8.76 18.10
C VAL A 201 -0.96 -8.71 19.63
N MET A 202 0.05 -8.04 20.19
CA MET A 202 0.15 -7.84 21.64
C MET A 202 -0.99 -6.98 22.19
N HIS A 203 -1.43 -5.97 21.43
CA HIS A 203 -2.62 -5.20 21.79
C HIS A 203 -3.87 -6.09 21.85
N LEU A 204 -4.06 -6.97 20.87
CA LEU A 204 -5.19 -7.92 20.83
C LEU A 204 -5.12 -8.95 21.96
N ALA A 205 -3.92 -9.41 22.35
CA ALA A 205 -3.73 -10.25 23.52
C ALA A 205 -4.18 -9.54 24.82
N ARG A 206 -3.81 -8.27 24.99
CA ARG A 206 -4.27 -7.46 26.13
C ARG A 206 -5.78 -7.28 26.13
N LYS A 207 -6.38 -7.05 24.94
CA LYS A 207 -7.83 -6.94 24.78
C LYS A 207 -8.54 -8.25 25.13
N THR A 208 -7.97 -9.38 24.71
CA THR A 208 -8.44 -10.74 25.05
C THR A 208 -8.43 -10.95 26.56
N ALA A 209 -7.34 -10.62 27.26
CA ALA A 209 -7.29 -10.71 28.72
C ALA A 209 -8.38 -9.87 29.40
N GLY A 210 -8.67 -8.68 28.87
CA GLY A 210 -9.75 -7.81 29.34
C GLY A 210 -11.15 -8.40 29.13
N MET A 211 -11.37 -9.17 28.06
CA MET A 211 -12.65 -9.82 27.75
C MET A 211 -13.02 -10.92 28.76
N ILE A 212 -12.02 -11.57 29.38
CA ILE A 212 -12.22 -12.61 30.41
C ILE A 212 -13.04 -12.06 31.59
N TRP A 213 -12.88 -10.78 31.94
CA TRP A 213 -13.71 -10.14 32.97
C TRP A 213 -15.18 -10.03 32.58
N GLY A 214 -15.48 -9.84 31.28
CA GLY A 214 -16.83 -9.82 30.77
C GLY A 214 -17.50 -11.19 30.88
N GLU A 215 -16.76 -12.25 30.57
CA GLU A 215 -17.25 -13.62 30.70
C GLU A 215 -17.52 -14.00 32.16
N ALA A 216 -16.65 -13.61 33.09
CA ALA A 216 -16.84 -13.88 34.51
C ALA A 216 -18.17 -13.33 35.04
N ARG A 217 -18.65 -12.21 34.49
CA ARG A 217 -19.93 -11.59 34.90
C ARG A 217 -21.16 -12.37 34.45
N ALA A 218 -21.03 -13.24 33.46
CA ALA A 218 -22.12 -14.05 32.93
C ALA A 218 -22.26 -15.41 33.63
N LEU A 219 -21.38 -15.72 34.58
CA LEU A 219 -21.34 -16.99 35.29
C LEU A 219 -21.95 -16.89 36.69
N ASP A 220 -22.24 -18.05 37.29
CA ASP A 220 -22.59 -18.12 38.71
C ASP A 220 -21.44 -17.61 39.59
N PRO A 221 -21.71 -17.22 40.86
CA PRO A 221 -20.71 -16.57 41.72
C PRO A 221 -19.41 -17.38 41.93
N GLU A 222 -19.47 -18.70 41.98
CA GLU A 222 -18.30 -19.54 42.21
C GLU A 222 -17.40 -19.58 40.97
N ALA A 223 -18.00 -19.85 39.81
CA ALA A 223 -17.29 -19.85 38.52
C ALA A 223 -16.77 -18.44 38.16
N ALA A 224 -17.56 -17.39 38.44
CA ALA A 224 -17.16 -15.99 38.26
C ALA A 224 -15.91 -15.64 39.09
N GLN A 225 -15.85 -16.07 40.36
CA GLN A 225 -14.69 -15.82 41.22
C GLN A 225 -13.43 -16.52 40.67
N LYS A 226 -13.55 -17.77 40.23
CA LYS A 226 -12.44 -18.54 39.65
C LYS A 226 -11.92 -17.88 38.37
N LEU A 227 -12.84 -17.50 37.46
CA LEU A 227 -12.49 -16.85 36.20
C LEU A 227 -11.93 -15.44 36.41
N GLY A 228 -12.44 -14.67 37.38
CA GLY A 228 -11.92 -13.36 37.74
C GLY A 228 -10.48 -13.41 38.27
N LYS A 229 -10.14 -14.42 39.09
CA LYS A 229 -8.73 -14.66 39.49
C LYS A 229 -7.85 -14.95 38.30
N TRP A 230 -8.33 -15.74 37.34
CA TRP A 230 -7.60 -16.03 36.10
C TRP A 230 -7.43 -14.79 35.21
N ALA A 231 -8.47 -13.96 35.09
CA ALA A 231 -8.44 -12.71 34.35
C ALA A 231 -7.35 -11.78 34.88
N ALA A 232 -7.30 -11.56 36.20
CA ALA A 232 -6.28 -10.74 36.85
C ALA A 232 -4.86 -11.21 36.51
N GLN A 233 -4.60 -12.52 36.52
CA GLN A 233 -3.29 -13.07 36.18
C GLN A 233 -2.95 -12.91 34.69
N SER A 234 -3.95 -13.05 33.81
CA SER A 234 -3.80 -12.99 32.35
C SER A 234 -3.37 -11.62 31.83
N HIS A 235 -3.49 -10.56 32.63
CA HIS A 235 -2.97 -9.22 32.30
C HIS A 235 -1.46 -9.05 32.50
N SER A 236 -0.79 -9.99 33.16
CA SER A 236 0.67 -9.92 33.35
C SER A 236 1.42 -10.03 32.02
N LEU A 237 2.52 -9.28 31.87
CA LEU A 237 3.32 -9.30 30.64
C LEU A 237 3.79 -10.71 30.27
N GLY A 238 4.18 -11.52 31.26
CA GLY A 238 4.60 -12.91 31.04
C GLY A 238 3.50 -13.75 30.40
N ARG A 239 2.25 -13.66 30.89
CA ARG A 239 1.12 -14.39 30.31
C ARG A 239 0.67 -13.84 28.97
N LEU A 240 0.74 -12.53 28.75
CA LEU A 240 0.45 -11.94 27.45
C LEU A 240 1.44 -12.43 26.38
N LYS A 241 2.74 -12.49 26.72
CA LYS A 241 3.75 -13.07 25.83
C LYS A 241 3.49 -14.55 25.58
N ALA A 242 3.22 -15.33 26.63
CA ALA A 242 2.91 -16.75 26.50
C ALA A 242 1.65 -16.99 25.63
N MET A 243 0.61 -16.17 25.78
CA MET A 243 -0.60 -16.22 24.95
C MET A 243 -0.28 -16.03 23.46
N VAL A 244 0.49 -15.00 23.12
CA VAL A 244 0.89 -14.74 21.72
C VAL A 244 1.81 -15.83 21.20
N GLU A 245 2.81 -16.25 21.98
CA GLU A 245 3.76 -17.30 21.58
C GLU A 245 3.04 -18.63 21.32
N LEU A 246 2.16 -19.05 22.23
CA LEU A 246 1.36 -20.26 22.05
C LEU A 246 0.41 -20.12 20.86
N ALA A 247 -0.25 -18.97 20.68
CA ALA A 247 -1.14 -18.74 19.54
C ALA A 247 -0.42 -18.95 18.20
N SER A 248 0.85 -18.54 18.08
CA SER A 248 1.66 -18.73 16.86
C SER A 248 1.93 -20.20 16.48
N THR A 249 1.59 -21.15 17.35
CA THR A 249 1.78 -22.59 17.12
C THR A 249 0.53 -23.30 16.59
N PHE A 250 -0.63 -22.64 16.59
CA PHE A 250 -1.90 -23.20 16.13
C PHE A 250 -1.92 -23.33 14.61
N GLN A 251 -2.12 -24.55 14.12
CA GLN A 251 -2.01 -24.85 12.68
C GLN A 251 -3.00 -24.08 11.82
N GLU A 252 -4.17 -23.70 12.36
CA GLU A 252 -5.17 -22.93 11.61
C GLU A 252 -4.72 -21.52 11.19
N ILE A 253 -3.70 -20.94 11.85
CA ILE A 253 -3.21 -19.59 11.54
C ILE A 253 -1.78 -19.57 11.00
N VAL A 254 -1.08 -20.71 10.99
CA VAL A 254 0.29 -20.79 10.49
C VAL A 254 0.28 -20.90 8.97
N LEU A 255 1.05 -20.06 8.28
CA LEU A 255 1.19 -20.06 6.82
C LEU A 255 2.64 -20.33 6.40
N ASP A 256 2.82 -20.97 5.24
CA ASP A 256 4.09 -20.93 4.55
C ASP A 256 4.20 -19.62 3.73
N PRO A 257 5.36 -18.94 3.71
CA PRO A 257 5.62 -17.80 2.84
C PRO A 257 5.21 -17.98 1.37
N ASP A 258 5.24 -19.21 0.86
CA ASP A 258 4.97 -19.50 -0.54
C ASP A 258 3.45 -19.64 -0.83
N ASP A 259 2.60 -19.64 0.20
CA ASP A 259 1.13 -19.52 0.08
C ASP A 259 0.68 -18.06 -0.15
N LEU A 260 1.53 -17.09 0.24
CA LEU A 260 1.24 -15.66 0.16
C LEU A 260 1.44 -15.14 -1.26
N ASP A 261 0.51 -14.29 -1.72
CA ASP A 261 0.49 -13.73 -3.09
C ASP A 261 0.61 -14.80 -4.21
N ALA A 262 0.21 -16.05 -3.94
CA ALA A 262 0.43 -17.19 -4.84
C ALA A 262 -0.40 -17.10 -6.14
N ASN A 263 -1.53 -16.41 -6.12
CA ASN A 263 -2.38 -16.28 -7.31
C ASN A 263 -1.91 -15.12 -8.21
N ALA A 264 -1.26 -15.48 -9.31
CA ALA A 264 -0.74 -14.56 -10.32
C ALA A 264 -1.80 -13.65 -10.97
N TRP A 265 -3.09 -13.94 -10.80
CA TRP A 265 -4.18 -13.25 -11.49
C TRP A 265 -5.01 -12.34 -10.58
N LEU A 266 -4.69 -12.26 -9.29
CA LEU A 266 -5.35 -11.33 -8.38
C LEU A 266 -4.53 -10.06 -8.25
N LEU A 267 -5.15 -8.89 -8.44
CA LEU A 267 -4.54 -7.59 -8.14
C LEU A 267 -5.33 -6.94 -7.02
N THR A 268 -4.74 -6.84 -5.83
CA THR A 268 -5.38 -6.14 -4.70
C THR A 268 -5.30 -4.64 -4.93
N CYS A 269 -6.44 -3.97 -4.89
CA CYS A 269 -6.64 -2.53 -5.03
C CYS A 269 -7.15 -1.93 -3.72
N GLY A 270 -7.13 -0.61 -3.58
CA GLY A 270 -7.61 0.06 -2.35
C GLY A 270 -9.11 -0.08 -2.09
N ASN A 271 -9.89 -0.60 -3.04
CA ASN A 271 -11.34 -0.84 -2.93
C ASN A 271 -11.76 -2.30 -3.14
N GLY A 272 -10.82 -3.25 -3.23
CA GLY A 272 -11.16 -4.67 -3.46
C GLY A 272 -10.04 -5.45 -4.11
N THR A 273 -10.34 -6.69 -4.53
CA THR A 273 -9.44 -7.54 -5.31
C THR A 273 -9.97 -7.65 -6.74
N LEU A 274 -9.17 -7.24 -7.71
CA LEU A 274 -9.47 -7.32 -9.14
C LEU A 274 -9.00 -8.67 -9.69
N ASP A 275 -9.90 -9.42 -10.33
CA ASP A 275 -9.52 -10.61 -11.11
C ASP A 275 -9.05 -10.19 -12.50
N LEU A 276 -7.77 -10.37 -12.79
CA LEU A 276 -7.14 -9.95 -14.04
C LEU A 276 -7.56 -10.79 -15.25
N ARG A 277 -8.25 -11.93 -15.06
CA ARG A 277 -8.80 -12.70 -16.17
C ARG A 277 -10.09 -12.11 -16.72
N THR A 278 -10.91 -11.53 -15.84
CA THR A 278 -12.25 -11.04 -16.19
C THR A 278 -12.35 -9.52 -16.15
N GLY A 279 -11.47 -8.84 -15.40
CA GLY A 279 -11.59 -7.43 -15.08
C GLY A 279 -12.63 -7.14 -14.00
N GLU A 280 -13.16 -8.16 -13.32
CA GLU A 280 -14.17 -7.98 -12.27
C GLU A 280 -13.54 -7.64 -10.91
N LEU A 281 -14.03 -6.57 -10.29
CA LEU A 281 -13.68 -6.19 -8.94
C LEU A 281 -14.63 -6.86 -7.94
N ARG A 282 -14.06 -7.48 -6.91
CA ARG A 282 -14.82 -8.03 -5.78
C ARG A 282 -14.25 -7.56 -4.45
N GLU A 283 -15.00 -7.80 -3.38
CA GLU A 283 -14.50 -7.60 -2.02
C GLU A 283 -13.21 -8.40 -1.78
N SER A 284 -12.27 -7.79 -1.08
CA SER A 284 -11.02 -8.42 -0.65
C SER A 284 -11.32 -9.57 0.31
N ARG A 285 -10.74 -10.75 0.06
CA ARG A 285 -10.95 -11.93 0.89
C ARG A 285 -9.65 -12.30 1.59
N ARG A 286 -9.76 -12.66 2.87
CA ARG A 286 -8.66 -13.19 3.68
C ARG A 286 -8.02 -14.41 3.03
N ASP A 287 -8.85 -15.29 2.49
CA ASP A 287 -8.44 -16.54 1.84
C ASP A 287 -7.65 -16.32 0.54
N ASP A 288 -7.61 -15.09 -0.01
CA ASP A 288 -6.74 -14.76 -1.14
C ASP A 288 -5.26 -14.71 -0.77
N LEU A 289 -4.96 -14.55 0.54
CA LEU A 289 -3.60 -14.47 1.09
C LEU A 289 -2.70 -13.41 0.42
N CYS A 290 -3.31 -12.34 -0.10
CA CYS A 290 -2.57 -11.23 -0.68
C CYS A 290 -1.85 -10.41 0.41
N THR A 291 -0.59 -10.07 0.19
CA THR A 291 0.19 -9.13 1.02
C THR A 291 0.54 -7.84 0.27
N LYS A 292 0.49 -7.88 -1.07
CA LYS A 292 0.78 -6.73 -1.94
C LYS A 292 -0.50 -6.05 -2.43
N MET A 293 -0.40 -4.77 -2.74
CA MET A 293 -1.51 -3.94 -3.18
C MET A 293 -1.04 -2.80 -4.07
N THR A 294 -1.86 -2.42 -5.05
CA THR A 294 -1.76 -1.12 -5.72
C THR A 294 -2.40 -0.03 -4.83
N PRO A 295 -1.83 1.19 -4.77
CA PRO A 295 -2.46 2.30 -4.04
C PRO A 295 -3.74 2.83 -4.72
N VAL A 296 -4.11 2.30 -5.89
CA VAL A 296 -5.15 2.84 -6.75
C VAL A 296 -6.51 2.21 -6.43
N LEU A 297 -7.57 3.02 -6.49
CA LEU A 297 -8.95 2.54 -6.49
C LEU A 297 -9.34 2.18 -7.92
N TYR A 298 -9.76 0.94 -8.16
CA TYR A 298 -10.19 0.51 -9.47
C TYR A 298 -11.61 1.00 -9.78
N ASP A 299 -11.77 1.67 -10.91
CA ASP A 299 -13.05 2.17 -11.42
C ASP A 299 -13.10 1.88 -12.93
N PRO A 300 -13.97 0.96 -13.40
CA PRO A 300 -14.03 0.57 -14.81
C PRO A 300 -14.45 1.71 -15.75
N ASP A 301 -15.04 2.78 -15.20
CA ASP A 301 -15.49 3.95 -15.97
C ASP A 301 -14.50 5.13 -15.89
N ALA A 302 -13.43 5.01 -15.10
CA ALA A 302 -12.44 6.06 -14.96
C ALA A 302 -11.67 6.31 -16.27
N LEU A 303 -11.50 7.59 -16.61
CA LEU A 303 -10.82 8.04 -17.82
C LEU A 303 -9.38 8.51 -17.49
N CYS A 304 -8.51 8.46 -18.48
CA CYS A 304 -7.14 8.97 -18.40
C CYS A 304 -6.74 9.80 -19.63
N PRO A 305 -7.44 10.91 -19.93
CA PRO A 305 -7.22 11.68 -21.15
C PRO A 305 -5.81 12.27 -21.26
N SER A 306 -5.23 12.77 -20.16
CA SER A 306 -3.87 13.31 -20.17
C SER A 306 -2.85 12.22 -20.44
N TRP A 307 -3.07 11.02 -19.91
CA TRP A 307 -2.25 9.84 -20.19
C TRP A 307 -2.28 9.47 -21.68
N LEU A 308 -3.46 9.41 -22.29
CA LEU A 308 -3.61 9.07 -23.72
C LEU A 308 -2.94 10.12 -24.61
N ILE A 309 -3.16 11.41 -24.35
CA ILE A 309 -2.51 12.52 -25.07
C ILE A 309 -0.98 12.44 -24.92
N PHE A 310 -0.50 12.15 -23.71
CA PHE A 310 0.92 11.95 -23.45
C PHE A 310 1.47 10.79 -24.29
N LEU A 311 0.81 9.63 -24.29
CA LEU A 311 1.23 8.46 -25.06
C LEU A 311 1.26 8.72 -26.56
N GLU A 312 0.22 9.32 -27.13
CA GLU A 312 0.16 9.69 -28.55
C GLU A 312 1.33 10.60 -28.95
N ARG A 313 1.72 11.50 -28.04
CA ARG A 313 2.82 12.42 -28.28
C ARG A 313 4.19 11.75 -28.24
N VAL A 314 4.45 10.88 -27.26
CA VAL A 314 5.77 10.25 -27.08
C VAL A 314 5.98 9.00 -27.93
N LEU A 315 4.87 8.37 -28.35
CA LEU A 315 4.83 7.20 -29.22
C LEU A 315 3.75 7.41 -30.30
N PRO A 316 4.04 8.14 -31.40
CA PRO A 316 3.04 8.49 -32.42
C PRO A 316 2.47 7.31 -33.21
N ASP A 317 3.20 6.19 -33.26
CA ASP A 317 2.76 4.95 -33.90
C ASP A 317 1.72 4.22 -33.04
N SER A 318 0.54 3.95 -33.60
CA SER A 318 -0.58 3.33 -32.88
C SER A 318 -0.30 1.88 -32.49
N ASP A 319 0.41 1.14 -33.33
CA ASP A 319 0.67 -0.27 -33.13
C ASP A 319 1.65 -0.46 -31.96
N THR A 320 2.67 0.40 -31.88
CA THR A 320 3.58 0.49 -30.74
C THR A 320 2.84 0.83 -29.44
N ARG A 321 1.86 1.74 -29.49
CA ARG A 321 1.01 2.06 -28.31
C ARG A 321 0.14 0.88 -27.90
N GLY A 322 -0.45 0.15 -28.84
CA GLY A 322 -1.26 -1.04 -28.57
C GLY A 322 -0.43 -2.15 -27.92
N TYR A 323 0.74 -2.46 -28.49
CA TYR A 323 1.70 -3.38 -27.86
C TYR A 323 2.09 -2.94 -26.44
N LEU A 324 2.36 -1.64 -26.25
CA LEU A 324 2.77 -1.13 -24.94
C LEU A 324 1.63 -1.21 -23.91
N GLN A 325 0.38 -0.97 -24.32
CA GLN A 325 -0.81 -1.15 -23.48
C GLN A 325 -0.94 -2.62 -23.05
N ARG A 326 -0.87 -3.56 -23.99
CA ARG A 326 -0.88 -5.00 -23.71
C ARG A 326 0.23 -5.38 -22.74
N ARG A 327 1.43 -4.85 -22.94
CA ARG A 327 2.59 -5.14 -22.08
C ARG A 327 2.46 -4.57 -20.67
N VAL A 328 1.88 -3.38 -20.51
CA VAL A 328 1.56 -2.84 -19.18
C VAL A 328 0.49 -3.70 -18.51
N GLY A 329 -0.56 -4.10 -19.24
CA GLY A 329 -1.58 -5.01 -18.73
C GLY A 329 -1.03 -6.37 -18.31
N TYR A 330 -0.20 -6.97 -19.14
CA TYR A 330 0.57 -8.17 -18.80
C TYR A 330 1.42 -7.98 -17.55
N SER A 331 1.99 -6.79 -17.35
CA SER A 331 2.77 -6.44 -16.15
C SER A 331 1.93 -6.36 -14.87
N LEU A 332 0.60 -6.30 -14.95
CA LEU A 332 -0.29 -6.41 -13.78
C LEU A 332 -0.35 -7.84 -13.24
N THR A 333 -0.08 -8.86 -14.06
CA THR A 333 -0.18 -10.28 -13.67
C THR A 333 1.14 -10.79 -13.09
N GLY A 334 1.13 -12.00 -12.52
CA GLY A 334 2.33 -12.78 -12.22
C GLY A 334 2.78 -13.71 -13.37
N ASP A 335 2.14 -13.64 -14.54
CA ASP A 335 2.45 -14.50 -15.68
C ASP A 335 3.76 -14.06 -16.37
N THR A 336 4.54 -15.05 -16.83
CA THR A 336 5.86 -14.88 -17.47
C THR A 336 5.99 -15.67 -18.79
N ASN A 337 4.89 -16.19 -19.34
CA ASN A 337 4.91 -17.07 -20.52
C ASN A 337 5.49 -16.42 -21.78
N GLU A 338 5.35 -15.10 -21.94
CA GLU A 338 5.84 -14.36 -23.11
C GLU A 338 7.37 -14.28 -23.20
N ARG A 339 8.08 -14.57 -22.10
CA ARG A 339 9.56 -14.46 -22.01
C ARG A 339 10.08 -13.10 -22.50
N ASP A 340 9.44 -12.04 -22.06
CA ASP A 340 9.61 -10.71 -22.64
C ASP A 340 10.54 -9.79 -21.82
N PHE A 341 11.44 -9.07 -22.50
CA PHE A 341 12.29 -8.02 -21.94
C PHE A 341 12.24 -6.77 -22.80
N ALA A 342 11.52 -5.72 -22.35
CA ALA A 342 11.55 -4.45 -23.06
C ALA A 342 12.70 -3.56 -22.62
N VAL A 343 13.26 -2.92 -23.64
CA VAL A 343 14.21 -1.84 -23.54
C VAL A 343 13.58 -0.59 -24.16
N LEU A 344 13.20 0.36 -23.31
CA LEU A 344 12.76 1.68 -23.75
C LEU A 344 14.00 2.51 -24.09
N TRP A 345 14.19 2.85 -25.35
CA TRP A 345 15.39 3.56 -25.81
C TRP A 345 15.07 4.85 -26.54
N GLY A 346 16.03 5.76 -26.59
CA GLY A 346 15.92 7.04 -27.31
C GLY A 346 16.58 8.19 -26.55
N GLY A 347 16.84 9.30 -27.22
CA GLY A 347 17.50 10.45 -26.60
C GLY A 347 16.76 10.96 -25.36
N GLY A 348 17.47 11.53 -24.39
CA GLY A 348 16.82 12.09 -23.20
C GLY A 348 15.77 13.16 -23.53
N LYS A 349 14.85 13.43 -22.59
CA LYS A 349 13.73 14.41 -22.73
C LYS A 349 12.67 13.99 -23.76
N ASN A 350 12.32 12.72 -23.72
CA ASN A 350 11.37 12.04 -24.63
C ASN A 350 10.19 11.37 -23.90
N GLY A 351 10.03 11.59 -22.59
CA GLY A 351 8.93 11.05 -21.80
C GLY A 351 9.13 9.65 -21.20
N LYS A 352 10.26 8.95 -21.46
CA LYS A 352 10.54 7.62 -20.90
C LYS A 352 10.37 7.55 -19.36
N SER A 353 11.00 8.48 -18.64
CA SER A 353 10.94 8.50 -17.18
C SER A 353 9.52 8.75 -16.67
N THR A 354 8.80 9.71 -17.27
CA THR A 354 7.39 9.98 -16.93
C THR A 354 6.51 8.75 -17.13
N PHE A 355 6.69 8.04 -18.24
CA PHE A 355 5.98 6.78 -18.49
C PHE A 355 6.29 5.75 -17.40
N VAL A 356 7.57 5.43 -17.18
CA VAL A 356 8.01 4.38 -16.24
C VAL A 356 7.57 4.69 -14.82
N GLU A 357 7.79 5.91 -14.34
CA GLU A 357 7.41 6.34 -12.98
C GLU A 357 5.90 6.30 -12.76
N THR A 358 5.10 6.58 -13.80
CA THR A 358 3.64 6.49 -13.71
C THR A 358 3.20 5.04 -13.54
N ILE A 359 3.79 4.10 -14.30
CA ILE A 359 3.49 2.67 -14.17
C ILE A 359 4.02 2.09 -12.84
N GLN A 360 5.17 2.55 -12.35
CA GLN A 360 5.65 2.19 -11.01
C GLN A 360 4.66 2.63 -9.92
N ALA A 361 4.16 3.88 -9.99
CA ALA A 361 3.17 4.40 -9.06
C ALA A 361 1.83 3.64 -9.16
N LEU A 362 1.44 3.25 -10.36
CA LEU A 362 0.26 2.41 -10.62
C LEU A 362 0.37 1.05 -9.92
N LEU A 363 1.52 0.38 -9.98
CA LEU A 363 1.70 -0.98 -9.42
C LEU A 363 2.03 -1.00 -7.92
N GLY A 364 2.52 0.11 -7.35
CA GLY A 364 2.79 0.21 -5.91
C GLY A 364 3.72 -0.90 -5.41
N ASP A 365 3.25 -1.70 -4.46
CA ASP A 365 4.05 -2.76 -3.81
C ASP A 365 4.45 -3.92 -4.75
N PHE A 366 3.88 -3.96 -5.95
CA PHE A 366 4.25 -4.90 -7.01
C PHE A 366 5.41 -4.40 -7.88
N SER A 367 5.83 -3.14 -7.73
CA SER A 367 6.90 -2.54 -8.52
C SER A 367 8.21 -2.44 -7.73
N ILE A 368 9.31 -2.90 -8.32
CA ILE A 368 10.66 -2.80 -7.74
C ILE A 368 11.61 -2.15 -8.74
N VAL A 369 12.47 -1.26 -8.24
CA VAL A 369 13.53 -0.62 -9.01
C VAL A 369 14.86 -1.28 -8.67
N THR A 370 15.61 -1.69 -9.70
CA THR A 370 16.96 -2.25 -9.56
C THR A 370 17.97 -1.43 -10.36
N PRO A 371 19.23 -1.32 -9.92
CA PRO A 371 20.28 -0.73 -10.74
C PRO A 371 20.43 -1.48 -12.08
N ALA A 372 20.68 -0.79 -13.19
CA ALA A 372 20.97 -1.46 -14.47
C ALA A 372 22.18 -2.40 -14.38
N ALA A 373 23.17 -2.07 -13.55
CA ALA A 373 24.33 -2.92 -13.30
C ALA A 373 23.99 -4.33 -12.79
N SER A 374 22.79 -4.54 -12.24
CA SER A 374 22.25 -5.86 -11.85
C SER A 374 21.97 -6.76 -13.05
N LEU A 375 21.70 -6.18 -14.23
CA LEU A 375 21.39 -6.88 -15.47
C LEU A 375 22.61 -6.98 -16.41
N MET A 376 23.75 -6.38 -16.04
CA MET A 376 24.95 -6.30 -16.87
C MET A 376 26.03 -7.28 -16.37
N ASN A 377 26.95 -7.67 -17.25
CA ASN A 377 28.10 -8.48 -16.85
C ASN A 377 28.99 -7.72 -15.86
N GLN A 378 29.20 -8.31 -14.69
CA GLN A 378 30.07 -7.76 -13.64
C GLN A 378 31.46 -8.41 -13.71
N LYS A 379 32.51 -7.66 -13.35
CA LYS A 379 33.90 -8.15 -13.32
C LYS A 379 34.18 -9.11 -12.15
N HIS A 380 33.33 -9.11 -11.13
CA HIS A 380 33.46 -9.92 -9.93
C HIS A 380 32.12 -10.58 -9.58
N ASP A 381 32.18 -11.77 -8.98
CA ASP A 381 30.99 -12.52 -8.55
C ASP A 381 30.53 -12.00 -7.18
N THR A 382 29.82 -10.86 -7.21
CA THR A 382 29.27 -10.21 -6.02
C THR A 382 27.98 -10.89 -5.58
N ILE A 383 27.69 -10.89 -4.26
CA ILE A 383 26.41 -11.38 -3.73
C ILE A 383 25.28 -10.51 -4.29
N ARG A 384 24.39 -11.13 -5.07
CA ARG A 384 23.28 -10.46 -5.77
C ARG A 384 22.07 -10.24 -4.86
N ASN A 385 22.24 -9.35 -3.88
CA ASN A 385 21.17 -8.95 -2.97
C ASN A 385 20.02 -8.24 -3.73
N ASP A 386 20.38 -7.47 -4.75
CA ASP A 386 19.47 -6.88 -5.73
C ASP A 386 18.52 -7.90 -6.37
N ILE A 387 19.02 -9.08 -6.76
CA ILE A 387 18.18 -10.17 -7.31
C ILE A 387 17.29 -10.79 -6.25
N ALA A 388 17.77 -10.94 -5.02
CA ALA A 388 16.95 -11.43 -3.90
C ALA A 388 15.75 -10.51 -3.62
N ALA A 389 15.95 -9.19 -3.74
CA ALA A 389 14.90 -8.20 -3.52
C ALA A 389 13.76 -8.29 -4.55
N LEU A 390 13.97 -8.93 -5.72
CA LEU A 390 12.95 -9.02 -6.78
C LEU A 390 11.83 -10.04 -6.49
N LYS A 391 11.95 -10.87 -5.44
CA LYS A 391 10.93 -11.88 -5.10
C LYS A 391 9.57 -11.21 -4.92
N GLY A 392 8.57 -11.70 -5.65
CA GLY A 392 7.17 -11.26 -5.54
C GLY A 392 6.84 -9.94 -6.25
N ALA A 393 7.78 -9.30 -6.94
CA ALA A 393 7.47 -8.19 -7.84
C ALA A 393 6.69 -8.67 -9.07
N ARG A 394 5.90 -7.79 -9.68
CA ARG A 394 5.29 -7.97 -11.02
C ARG A 394 5.90 -7.04 -12.07
N LEU A 395 6.46 -5.91 -11.63
CA LEU A 395 7.23 -4.99 -12.44
C LEU A 395 8.61 -4.81 -11.85
N VAL A 396 9.65 -5.03 -12.65
CA VAL A 396 11.03 -4.69 -12.29
C VAL A 396 11.58 -3.73 -13.33
N THR A 397 11.97 -2.55 -12.87
CA THR A 397 12.51 -1.51 -13.75
C THR A 397 13.98 -1.26 -13.44
N ALA A 398 14.78 -1.04 -14.48
CA ALA A 398 16.17 -0.66 -14.38
C ALA A 398 16.44 0.62 -15.18
N HIS A 399 17.20 1.54 -14.59
CA HIS A 399 17.66 2.77 -15.22
C HIS A 399 19.17 2.70 -15.48
N GLU A 400 19.60 2.95 -16.71
CA GLU A 400 21.02 2.97 -17.09
C GLU A 400 21.50 4.40 -17.39
N SER A 401 22.68 4.76 -16.85
CA SER A 401 23.36 6.03 -17.13
C SER A 401 24.75 5.86 -17.76
N GLU A 402 25.27 4.63 -17.87
CA GLU A 402 26.61 4.37 -18.38
C GLU A 402 26.56 3.74 -19.78
N GLN A 403 27.43 4.23 -20.66
CA GLN A 403 27.63 3.65 -21.99
C GLN A 403 28.56 2.41 -21.88
N ASP A 404 28.47 1.50 -22.85
CA ASP A 404 29.44 0.43 -23.12
C ASP A 404 29.46 -0.81 -22.18
N ARG A 405 28.34 -1.15 -21.54
CA ARG A 405 28.20 -2.44 -20.83
C ARG A 405 27.36 -3.45 -21.59
N TYR A 406 27.71 -4.72 -21.44
CA TYR A 406 27.02 -5.85 -22.07
C TYR A 406 26.02 -6.47 -21.10
N LEU A 407 24.84 -6.82 -21.61
CA LEU A 407 23.85 -7.57 -20.86
C LEU A 407 24.41 -8.92 -20.38
N ALA A 408 24.07 -9.30 -19.16
CA ALA A 408 24.34 -10.63 -18.62
C ALA A 408 23.31 -11.62 -19.17
N GLU A 409 23.51 -12.07 -20.41
CA GLU A 409 22.54 -12.87 -21.18
C GLU A 409 21.97 -14.08 -20.41
N GLY A 410 22.84 -14.84 -19.72
CA GLY A 410 22.39 -15.99 -18.90
C GLY A 410 21.51 -15.59 -17.72
N LEU A 411 21.80 -14.44 -17.09
CA LEU A 411 20.96 -13.90 -16.02
C LEU A 411 19.63 -13.39 -16.56
N VAL A 412 19.64 -12.63 -17.67
CA VAL A 412 18.41 -12.11 -18.29
C VAL A 412 17.50 -13.27 -18.70
N LYS A 413 18.04 -14.35 -19.28
CA LYS A 413 17.27 -15.55 -19.60
C LYS A 413 16.63 -16.19 -18.36
N SER A 414 17.36 -16.25 -17.26
CA SER A 414 16.85 -16.77 -15.99
C SER A 414 15.75 -15.87 -15.40
N LEU A 415 15.91 -14.55 -15.49
CA LEU A 415 14.97 -13.56 -14.93
C LEU A 415 13.69 -13.37 -15.76
N THR A 416 13.76 -13.61 -17.07
CA THR A 416 12.60 -13.55 -17.98
C THR A 416 11.97 -14.90 -18.25
N GLY A 417 12.64 -15.98 -17.85
CA GLY A 417 12.14 -17.34 -17.97
C GLY A 417 11.27 -17.76 -16.80
N GLN A 418 10.97 -19.05 -16.77
CA GLN A 418 10.24 -19.72 -15.68
C GLN A 418 11.18 -20.53 -14.78
N ASP A 419 12.49 -20.28 -14.92
CA ASP A 419 13.53 -20.97 -14.18
C ASP A 419 13.49 -20.56 -12.70
N THR A 420 13.86 -21.50 -11.85
CA THR A 420 13.99 -21.21 -10.41
C THR A 420 15.31 -20.52 -10.16
N ILE A 421 15.25 -19.31 -9.61
CA ILE A 421 16.42 -18.51 -9.27
C ILE A 421 16.79 -18.74 -7.82
N ALA A 422 18.07 -18.98 -7.61
CA ALA A 422 18.70 -19.08 -6.31
C ALA A 422 19.28 -17.71 -5.91
N ALA A 423 18.86 -17.16 -4.77
CA ALA A 423 19.29 -15.85 -4.29
C ALA A 423 19.45 -15.83 -2.77
N ARG A 424 20.13 -14.81 -2.24
CA ARG A 424 20.24 -14.59 -0.78
C ARG A 424 20.41 -13.10 -0.47
N PHE A 425 19.87 -12.68 0.67
CA PHE A 425 20.23 -11.40 1.27
C PHE A 425 21.62 -11.48 1.91
N LEU A 426 22.24 -10.32 2.15
CA LEU A 426 23.51 -10.26 2.88
C LEU A 426 23.31 -10.81 4.30
N TYR A 427 24.12 -11.79 4.69
CA TYR A 427 23.98 -12.55 5.94
C TYR A 427 22.67 -13.36 6.09
N GLY A 428 21.87 -13.46 5.03
CA GLY A 428 20.65 -14.27 4.99
C GLY A 428 20.90 -15.67 4.47
N GLU A 429 19.97 -16.58 4.79
CA GLU A 429 19.95 -17.91 4.18
C GLU A 429 19.63 -17.83 2.69
N MET A 430 20.13 -18.81 1.95
CA MET A 430 19.83 -18.95 0.54
C MET A 430 18.40 -19.42 0.36
N PHE A 431 17.67 -18.77 -0.54
CA PHE A 431 16.32 -19.15 -0.91
C PHE A 431 16.18 -19.26 -2.43
N ARG A 432 15.06 -19.84 -2.85
CA ARG A 432 14.72 -20.04 -4.24
C ARG A 432 13.38 -19.40 -4.54
N PHE A 433 13.23 -18.82 -5.72
CA PHE A 433 11.95 -18.31 -6.18
C PHE A 433 11.88 -18.39 -7.71
N LYS A 434 10.65 -18.40 -8.26
CA LYS A 434 10.43 -18.23 -9.69
C LYS A 434 10.07 -16.76 -9.96
N PRO A 435 10.62 -16.12 -11.00
CA PRO A 435 10.18 -14.80 -11.42
C PRO A 435 8.70 -14.78 -11.76
N VAL A 436 8.01 -13.75 -11.28
CA VAL A 436 6.62 -13.42 -11.65
C VAL A 436 6.52 -11.99 -12.18
N PHE A 437 7.66 -11.37 -12.48
CA PHE A 437 7.77 -9.99 -12.96
C PHE A 437 8.11 -9.88 -14.44
N LYS A 438 7.81 -8.71 -14.99
CA LYS A 438 8.25 -8.25 -16.31
C LYS A 438 9.42 -7.28 -16.13
N LEU A 439 10.48 -7.46 -16.91
CA LEU A 439 11.65 -6.58 -16.88
C LEU A 439 11.45 -5.38 -17.83
N TRP A 440 11.77 -4.19 -17.35
CA TRP A 440 11.76 -2.95 -18.13
C TRP A 440 13.10 -2.24 -17.94
N LEU A 441 13.94 -2.23 -18.97
CA LEU A 441 15.13 -1.39 -19.01
C LEU A 441 14.77 -0.08 -19.71
N HIS A 442 15.15 1.05 -19.15
CA HIS A 442 15.07 2.32 -19.87
C HIS A 442 16.45 2.96 -19.90
N THR A 443 16.86 3.35 -21.11
CA THR A 443 18.22 3.79 -21.41
C THR A 443 18.20 4.83 -22.52
N ASN A 444 19.25 5.63 -22.63
CA ASN A 444 19.39 6.59 -23.72
C ASN A 444 19.93 5.94 -25.00
N HIS A 445 20.70 4.86 -24.86
CA HIS A 445 21.32 4.13 -25.97
C HIS A 445 20.92 2.67 -25.89
N ALA A 446 20.60 2.04 -27.03
CA ALA A 446 20.32 0.61 -27.06
C ALA A 446 21.53 -0.17 -26.51
N PRO A 447 21.31 -1.18 -25.65
CA PRO A 447 22.41 -1.96 -25.07
C PRO A 447 23.11 -2.77 -26.14
N LEU A 448 24.42 -2.98 -25.97
CA LEU A 448 25.21 -3.83 -26.86
C LEU A 448 25.01 -5.30 -26.46
N ILE A 449 24.62 -6.14 -27.43
CA ILE A 449 24.46 -7.59 -27.26
C ILE A 449 25.60 -8.28 -27.99
N ARG A 450 26.29 -9.22 -27.33
CA ARG A 450 27.41 -9.98 -27.91
C ARG A 450 26.98 -11.34 -28.43
N GLY A 451 26.00 -11.96 -27.78
CA GLY A 451 25.47 -13.25 -28.16
C GLY A 451 24.81 -13.22 -29.53
N THR A 452 25.20 -14.18 -30.36
CA THR A 452 24.51 -14.49 -31.62
C THR A 452 23.44 -15.56 -31.42
N ASP A 453 23.09 -15.91 -30.17
CA ASP A 453 22.08 -16.94 -29.92
C ASP A 453 20.66 -16.38 -29.99
N ASP A 454 19.77 -17.09 -30.67
CA ASP A 454 18.39 -16.65 -30.89
C ASP A 454 17.65 -16.46 -29.56
N ALA A 455 18.07 -17.17 -28.51
CA ALA A 455 17.42 -17.14 -27.21
C ALA A 455 17.37 -15.76 -26.57
N ILE A 456 18.42 -14.92 -26.65
CA ILE A 456 18.31 -13.55 -26.09
C ILE A 456 17.47 -12.64 -27.01
N TRP A 457 17.60 -12.80 -28.32
CA TRP A 457 16.90 -11.99 -29.33
C TRP A 457 15.39 -12.25 -29.32
N ASP A 458 14.96 -13.49 -29.10
CA ASP A 458 13.55 -13.88 -28.95
C ASP A 458 12.85 -13.16 -27.79
N ARG A 459 13.62 -12.70 -26.78
CA ARG A 459 13.10 -12.05 -25.58
C ARG A 459 13.13 -10.53 -25.66
N LEU A 460 14.07 -9.96 -26.41
CA LEU A 460 14.32 -8.51 -26.40
C LEU A 460 13.29 -7.76 -27.24
N ARG A 461 12.77 -6.65 -26.69
CA ARG A 461 11.86 -5.72 -27.38
C ARG A 461 12.37 -4.30 -27.25
N LEU A 462 12.86 -3.72 -28.33
CA LEU A 462 13.40 -2.36 -28.37
C LEU A 462 12.28 -1.36 -28.66
N VAL A 463 11.73 -0.72 -27.63
CA VAL A 463 10.63 0.24 -27.79
C VAL A 463 11.19 1.65 -28.06
N PRO A 464 10.95 2.25 -29.25
CA PRO A 464 11.58 3.50 -29.64
C PRO A 464 10.83 4.72 -29.10
N PHE A 465 11.39 5.39 -28.10
CA PHE A 465 10.98 6.74 -27.69
C PHE A 465 11.84 7.78 -28.40
N THR A 466 11.67 7.95 -29.71
CA THR A 466 12.56 8.78 -30.54
C THR A 466 12.11 10.24 -30.66
N VAL A 467 10.90 10.57 -30.18
CA VAL A 467 10.38 11.94 -30.17
C VAL A 467 11.17 12.83 -29.21
N ARG A 468 11.54 14.03 -29.66
CA ARG A 468 12.17 15.04 -28.83
C ARG A 468 11.16 16.12 -28.45
N ILE A 469 10.90 16.26 -27.15
CA ILE A 469 9.94 17.26 -26.64
C ILE A 469 10.63 18.64 -26.58
N PRO A 470 10.13 19.66 -27.32
CA PRO A 470 10.65 21.03 -27.27
C PRO A 470 10.56 21.62 -25.87
N VAL A 471 11.48 22.51 -25.47
CA VAL A 471 11.61 23.00 -24.09
C VAL A 471 10.32 23.70 -23.63
N GLU A 472 9.78 24.52 -24.51
CA GLU A 472 8.58 25.34 -24.40
C GLU A 472 7.30 24.51 -24.22
N GLU A 473 7.30 23.26 -24.67
CA GLU A 473 6.15 22.35 -24.55
C GLU A 473 6.37 21.27 -23.47
N ARG A 474 7.42 21.39 -22.66
CA ARG A 474 7.66 20.48 -21.53
C ARG A 474 6.81 20.88 -20.35
N ASP A 475 5.91 19.98 -19.97
CA ASP A 475 5.15 20.09 -18.73
C ASP A 475 5.89 19.36 -17.62
N GLY A 476 6.59 20.11 -16.76
CA GLY A 476 7.30 19.56 -15.60
C GLY A 476 6.39 18.98 -14.53
N GLY A 477 5.10 19.35 -14.52
CA GLY A 477 4.09 18.85 -13.57
C GLY A 477 3.27 17.67 -14.09
N LEU A 478 3.47 17.24 -15.34
CA LEU A 478 2.67 16.18 -15.96
C LEU A 478 2.73 14.87 -15.16
N GLY A 479 3.92 14.43 -14.74
CA GLY A 479 4.07 13.19 -13.98
C GLY A 479 3.29 13.22 -12.66
N ASP A 480 3.34 14.32 -11.92
CA ASP A 480 2.59 14.49 -10.68
C ASP A 480 1.07 14.54 -10.93
N ARG A 481 0.65 15.20 -12.01
CA ARG A 481 -0.76 15.26 -12.41
C ARG A 481 -1.30 13.86 -12.73
N LEU A 482 -0.59 13.10 -13.56
CA LEU A 482 -0.97 11.73 -13.90
C LEU A 482 -1.11 10.85 -12.64
N ARG A 483 -0.13 10.93 -11.73
CA ARG A 483 -0.11 10.16 -10.49
C ARG A 483 -1.23 10.55 -9.51
N ARG A 484 -1.61 11.83 -9.47
CA ARG A 484 -2.63 12.32 -8.54
C ARG A 484 -4.05 12.18 -9.08
N GLU A 485 -4.24 12.37 -10.39
CA GLU A 485 -5.56 12.62 -10.97
C GLU A 485 -6.03 11.48 -11.88
N GLU A 486 -5.13 10.71 -12.51
CA GLU A 486 -5.52 9.76 -13.57
C GLU A 486 -5.16 8.30 -13.29
N LEU A 487 -4.52 7.95 -12.15
CA LEU A 487 -4.11 6.56 -11.90
C LEU A 487 -5.25 5.54 -11.98
N SER A 488 -6.47 5.88 -11.53
CA SER A 488 -7.63 4.99 -11.68
C SER A 488 -7.97 4.72 -13.15
N GLY A 489 -7.96 5.76 -13.99
CA GLY A 489 -8.19 5.59 -15.43
C GLY A 489 -7.03 4.89 -16.15
N ILE A 490 -5.79 5.09 -15.67
CA ILE A 490 -4.61 4.38 -16.19
C ILE A 490 -4.67 2.90 -15.79
N LEU A 491 -5.20 2.56 -14.62
CA LEU A 491 -5.43 1.17 -14.23
C LEU A 491 -6.47 0.50 -15.12
N THR A 492 -7.55 1.21 -15.47
CA THR A 492 -8.56 0.74 -16.41
C THR A 492 -7.98 0.55 -17.81
N TRP A 493 -7.18 1.50 -18.28
CA TRP A 493 -6.42 1.37 -19.53
C TRP A 493 -5.47 0.16 -19.51
N ALA A 494 -4.75 -0.07 -18.41
CA ALA A 494 -3.87 -1.23 -18.25
C ALA A 494 -4.66 -2.54 -18.19
N MET A 495 -5.81 -2.56 -17.53
CA MET A 495 -6.70 -3.72 -17.45
C MET A 495 -7.25 -4.10 -18.83
N GLN A 496 -7.65 -3.12 -19.64
CA GLN A 496 -8.01 -3.35 -21.05
C GLN A 496 -6.85 -3.96 -21.83
N GLY A 497 -5.62 -3.48 -21.61
CA GLY A 497 -4.41 -4.09 -22.16
C GLY A 497 -4.20 -5.53 -21.71
N CYS A 498 -4.52 -5.86 -20.45
CA CYS A 498 -4.41 -7.21 -19.91
C CYS A 498 -5.41 -8.16 -20.59
N LEU A 499 -6.64 -7.70 -20.84
CA LEU A 499 -7.66 -8.48 -21.55
C LEU A 499 -7.31 -8.67 -23.03
N ASP A 500 -6.82 -7.61 -23.69
CA ASP A 500 -6.36 -7.66 -25.08
C ASP A 500 -5.16 -8.62 -25.24
N TRP A 501 -4.19 -8.54 -24.32
CA TRP A 501 -3.06 -9.47 -24.27
C TRP A 501 -3.51 -10.93 -24.10
N GLN A 502 -4.51 -11.21 -23.27
CA GLN A 502 -5.02 -12.58 -23.10
C GLN A 502 -5.62 -13.17 -24.38
N GLN A 503 -6.14 -12.32 -25.27
CA GLN A 503 -6.76 -12.76 -26.52
C GLN A 503 -5.75 -12.89 -27.67
N HIS A 504 -4.78 -11.97 -27.73
CA HIS A 504 -3.90 -11.82 -28.88
C HIS A 504 -2.42 -12.13 -28.59
N GLY A 505 -2.03 -12.26 -27.32
CA GLY A 505 -0.63 -12.23 -26.92
C GLY A 505 -0.06 -10.81 -27.03
N LEU A 506 1.25 -10.64 -26.88
CA LEU A 506 1.84 -9.30 -26.93
C LEU A 506 1.82 -8.67 -28.33
N GLU A 507 2.01 -9.46 -29.39
CA GLU A 507 2.09 -9.02 -30.79
C GLU A 507 2.94 -7.73 -30.97
N PRO A 508 4.26 -7.79 -30.74
CA PRO A 508 5.13 -6.64 -30.96
C PRO A 508 5.17 -6.26 -32.44
N PRO A 509 5.01 -4.97 -32.79
CA PRO A 509 5.09 -4.54 -34.17
C PRO A 509 6.55 -4.54 -34.67
N PRO A 510 6.80 -4.52 -35.99
CA PRO A 510 8.15 -4.63 -36.56
C PRO A 510 9.16 -3.60 -36.02
N GLN A 511 8.70 -2.40 -35.64
CA GLN A 511 9.58 -1.34 -35.11
C GLN A 511 10.04 -1.60 -33.66
N VAL A 512 9.44 -2.57 -32.97
CA VAL A 512 9.75 -2.95 -31.58
C VAL A 512 10.63 -4.21 -31.51
N ILE A 513 10.69 -4.99 -32.59
CA ILE A 513 11.52 -6.19 -32.67
C ILE A 513 12.98 -5.76 -32.94
N ALA A 514 13.90 -6.43 -32.25
CA ALA A 514 15.33 -6.12 -32.25
C ALA A 514 16.05 -6.58 -33.52
#